data_AF-A0A7S0CB61-F1
#
_entry.id   AF-A0A7S0CB61-F1
#
_cell.length_a   1.000
_cell.length_b   1.000
_cell.length_c   1.000
_cell.angle_alpha   90.00
_cell.angle_beta   90.00
_cell.angle_gamma   90.00
#
_symmetry.space_group_name_H-M   'P 1'
#
loop_
_entity.id
_entity.type
_entity.pdbx_description
1 polymer ?
#
loop_
_entity_poly.entity_id
_entity_poly.type
_entity_poly.pdbx_seq_one_letter_code
_entity_poly.pdbx_strand_id
1 'polypeptide(L)'
;GEEFVVFVPTLLELLIKRVGQEADVSITDGSKSGLQTTENTGAFTQDDDTGTESITLSLPGMGMKKLTINTTQIQEKSQAARSIYELANALDKRFAPYAETCAQALLPLITFKYSSEVRSTSTQALASVFSAACSSITPSPTVPQDQLQSQQQKAQAQKLQSILSISARTIILELPKEDAEDTETTFALADALSDLFYAAHTVNLAQQSSSNSNTIALSPQEGHTIVSQLMTLLNLCLEQRAAYIRDAVQQQADPDEEAFLENALLSTQDYLTALVDSVGYILKSQK
;
A
#
# COMPACT_ATOMS: atom_id res chain seq x y z
N GLY A 1 4.55 -4.44 -24.54
CA GLY A 1 4.40 -3.66 -25.79
C GLY A 1 2.93 -3.62 -26.19
N GLU A 2 2.57 -2.88 -27.24
CA GLU A 2 1.14 -2.73 -27.63
C GLU A 2 0.45 -4.06 -27.96
N GLU A 3 1.19 -5.03 -28.50
CA GLU A 3 0.73 -6.38 -28.80
C GLU A 3 0.35 -7.19 -27.53
N PHE A 4 0.81 -6.77 -26.35
CA PHE A 4 0.51 -7.45 -25.08
C PHE A 4 -0.90 -7.11 -24.55
N VAL A 5 -1.49 -5.99 -24.98
CA VAL A 5 -2.75 -5.46 -24.43
C VAL A 5 -3.90 -6.47 -24.58
N VAL A 6 -3.89 -7.29 -25.63
CA VAL A 6 -4.94 -8.30 -25.91
C VAL A 6 -5.00 -9.41 -24.86
N PHE A 7 -3.90 -9.66 -24.13
CA PHE A 7 -3.83 -10.70 -23.09
C PHE A 7 -4.16 -10.18 -21.69
N VAL A 8 -4.20 -8.85 -21.52
CA VAL A 8 -4.38 -8.18 -20.22
C VAL A 8 -5.69 -8.58 -19.53
N PRO A 9 -6.87 -8.65 -20.20
CA PRO A 9 -8.10 -9.06 -19.54
C PRO A 9 -7.97 -10.44 -18.86
N THR A 10 -7.49 -11.44 -19.61
CA THR A 10 -7.37 -12.81 -19.12
C THR A 10 -6.32 -12.93 -18.01
N LEU A 11 -5.20 -12.22 -18.13
CA LEU A 11 -4.18 -12.21 -17.09
C LEU A 11 -4.69 -11.55 -15.80
N LEU A 12 -5.37 -10.41 -15.91
CA LEU A 12 -5.91 -9.70 -14.75
C LEU A 12 -7.01 -10.50 -14.04
N GLU A 13 -7.86 -11.23 -14.76
CA GLU A 13 -8.84 -12.13 -14.13
C GLU A 13 -8.16 -13.17 -13.21
N LEU A 14 -7.06 -13.77 -13.67
CA LEU A 14 -6.29 -14.73 -12.87
C LEU A 14 -5.63 -14.06 -11.66
N LEU A 15 -5.03 -12.88 -11.85
CA LEU A 15 -4.36 -12.15 -10.76
C LEU A 15 -5.35 -11.65 -9.71
N ILE A 16 -6.48 -11.07 -10.13
CA ILE A 16 -7.55 -10.61 -9.24
C ILE A 16 -8.12 -11.78 -8.45
N LYS A 17 -8.31 -12.95 -9.08
CA LYS A 17 -8.75 -14.16 -8.37
C LYS A 17 -7.76 -14.58 -7.28
N ARG A 18 -6.45 -14.49 -7.52
CA ARG A 18 -5.41 -14.82 -6.53
C ARG A 18 -5.38 -13.82 -5.37
N VAL A 19 -5.39 -12.52 -5.69
CA VAL A 19 -5.50 -11.43 -4.71
C VAL A 19 -6.75 -11.58 -3.84
N GLY A 20 -7.88 -11.98 -4.43
CA GLY A 20 -9.17 -12.14 -3.75
C GLY A 20 -9.41 -13.44 -2.98
N GLN A 21 -8.50 -14.44 -3.03
CA GLN A 21 -8.67 -15.67 -2.23
C GLN A 21 -8.67 -15.37 -0.72
N GLU A 22 -9.40 -16.13 0.09
CA GLU A 22 -9.20 -16.02 1.54
C GLU A 22 -7.89 -16.69 1.93
N ALA A 23 -7.19 -16.14 2.92
CA ALA A 23 -5.99 -16.79 3.46
C ALA A 23 -6.41 -17.98 4.32
N ASP A 24 -5.89 -19.17 4.00
CA ASP A 24 -6.19 -20.38 4.76
C ASP A 24 -5.45 -20.36 6.11
N VAL A 25 -6.19 -19.98 7.15
CA VAL A 25 -5.74 -19.95 8.55
C VAL A 25 -6.67 -20.82 9.38
N SER A 26 -6.13 -21.86 10.01
CA SER A 26 -6.89 -22.78 10.85
C SER A 26 -6.37 -22.80 12.28
N ILE A 27 -7.29 -22.90 13.24
CA ILE A 27 -6.99 -23.07 14.66
C ILE A 27 -7.59 -24.40 15.08
N THR A 28 -6.72 -25.35 15.44
CA THR A 28 -7.10 -26.68 15.90
C THR A 28 -6.62 -26.92 17.33
N ASP A 29 -7.06 -28.01 17.96
CA ASP A 29 -6.55 -28.37 19.28
C ASP A 29 -5.08 -28.79 19.18
N GLY A 30 -4.25 -28.17 20.01
CA GLY A 30 -2.82 -28.44 20.10
C GLY A 30 -2.52 -29.68 20.93
N SER A 31 -1.32 -30.22 20.74
CA SER A 31 -0.82 -31.36 21.53
C SER A 31 0.31 -30.94 22.45
N LYS A 32 0.51 -31.66 23.56
CA LYS A 32 1.65 -31.46 24.47
C LYS A 32 3.00 -31.58 23.75
N SER A 33 3.10 -32.51 22.80
CA SER A 33 4.29 -32.66 21.96
C SER A 33 4.50 -31.47 21.04
N GLY A 34 3.42 -30.95 20.41
CA GLY A 34 3.51 -29.76 19.57
C GLY A 34 3.93 -28.51 20.35
N LEU A 35 3.42 -28.35 21.59
CA LEU A 35 3.83 -27.26 22.47
C LEU A 35 5.31 -27.38 22.86
N GLN A 36 5.78 -28.58 23.23
CA GLN A 36 7.20 -28.81 23.53
C GLN A 36 8.11 -28.54 22.32
N THR A 37 7.69 -28.91 21.11
CA THR A 37 8.45 -28.59 19.90
C THR A 37 8.57 -27.09 19.70
N THR A 38 7.46 -26.34 19.84
CA THR A 38 7.46 -24.88 19.74
C THR A 38 8.31 -24.24 20.84
N GLU A 39 8.22 -24.68 22.10
CA GLU A 39 9.00 -24.14 23.23
C GLU A 39 10.51 -24.40 23.08
N ASN A 40 10.89 -25.58 22.57
CA ASN A 40 12.30 -25.95 22.44
C ASN A 40 12.99 -25.31 21.24
N THR A 41 12.25 -25.07 20.15
CA THR A 41 12.83 -24.53 18.90
C THR A 41 12.55 -23.05 18.70
N GLY A 42 11.52 -22.50 19.35
CA GLY A 42 11.02 -21.16 19.10
C GLY A 42 10.48 -20.96 17.68
N ALA A 43 10.41 -22.01 16.86
CA ALA A 43 10.20 -21.93 15.42
C ALA A 43 8.88 -22.57 14.99
N PHE A 44 8.37 -22.13 13.85
CA PHE A 44 7.24 -22.73 13.17
C PHE A 44 7.62 -24.12 12.64
N THR A 45 6.66 -25.05 12.70
CA THR A 45 6.77 -26.33 12.00
C THR A 45 6.24 -26.15 10.58
N GLN A 46 7.14 -26.28 9.60
CA GLN A 46 6.82 -26.15 8.19
C GLN A 46 6.46 -27.52 7.58
N ASP A 47 5.39 -27.55 6.80
CA ASP A 47 4.97 -28.66 5.97
C ASP A 47 5.14 -28.25 4.50
N ASP A 48 6.23 -28.72 3.89
CA ASP A 48 6.60 -28.39 2.50
C ASP A 48 5.63 -28.95 1.47
N ASP A 49 4.91 -30.04 1.77
CA ASP A 49 3.96 -30.66 0.85
C ASP A 49 2.68 -29.81 0.71
N THR A 50 2.28 -29.13 1.79
CA THR A 50 1.08 -28.28 1.82
C THR A 50 1.38 -26.79 1.77
N GLY A 51 2.64 -26.39 1.95
CA GLY A 51 3.04 -24.99 2.05
C GLY A 51 2.50 -24.31 3.30
N THR A 52 2.31 -25.08 4.38
CA THR A 52 1.73 -24.57 5.63
C THR A 52 2.76 -24.51 6.74
N GLU A 53 2.65 -23.47 7.55
CA GLU A 53 3.43 -23.28 8.77
C GLU A 53 2.52 -23.38 9.99
N SER A 54 2.98 -24.07 11.02
CA SER A 54 2.18 -24.31 12.23
C SER A 54 2.93 -24.00 13.52
N ILE A 55 2.23 -23.39 14.47
CA ILE A 55 2.72 -23.13 15.83
C ILE A 55 1.71 -23.63 16.86
N THR A 56 2.18 -24.23 17.96
CA THR A 56 1.31 -24.63 19.07
C THR A 56 1.52 -23.70 20.26
N LEU A 57 0.44 -23.07 20.72
CA LEU A 57 0.44 -22.10 21.82
C LEU A 57 -0.46 -22.57 22.97
N SER A 58 -0.07 -22.27 24.20
CA SER A 58 -0.93 -22.45 25.37
C SER A 58 -1.68 -21.16 25.66
N LEU A 59 -2.98 -21.12 25.35
CA LEU A 59 -3.82 -19.93 25.54
C LEU A 59 -4.62 -20.02 26.86
N PRO A 60 -4.54 -18.99 27.73
CA PRO A 60 -5.31 -18.95 28.97
C PRO A 60 -6.82 -19.13 28.71
N GLY A 61 -7.44 -20.10 29.38
CA GLY A 61 -8.88 -20.39 29.23
C GLY A 61 -9.27 -21.17 27.97
N MET A 62 -8.36 -21.40 27.01
CA MET A 62 -8.64 -22.14 25.77
C MET A 62 -7.80 -23.42 25.61
N GLY A 63 -6.83 -23.65 26.48
CA GLY A 63 -5.95 -24.82 26.43
C GLY A 63 -4.87 -24.69 25.35
N MET A 64 -4.34 -25.82 24.89
CA MET A 64 -3.33 -25.86 23.84
C MET A 64 -4.03 -25.73 22.48
N LYS A 65 -3.60 -24.77 21.66
CA LYS A 65 -4.12 -24.53 20.32
C LYS A 65 -2.99 -24.57 19.29
N LYS A 66 -3.22 -25.24 18.17
CA LYS A 66 -2.33 -25.24 17.01
C LYS A 66 -2.89 -24.27 15.98
N LEU A 67 -2.14 -23.21 15.70
CA LEU A 67 -2.39 -22.27 14.61
C LEU A 67 -1.63 -22.78 13.38
N THR A 68 -2.31 -22.92 12.26
CA THR A 68 -1.73 -23.31 10.97
C THR A 68 -2.09 -22.27 9.92
N ILE A 69 -1.08 -21.79 9.19
CA ILE A 69 -1.18 -20.74 8.17
C ILE A 69 -0.62 -21.29 6.86
N ASN A 70 -1.34 -21.13 5.75
CA ASN A 70 -0.79 -21.41 4.43
C ASN A 70 0.05 -20.22 3.94
N THR A 71 1.37 -20.31 4.12
CA THR A 71 2.29 -19.22 3.75
C THR A 71 2.49 -19.12 2.24
N THR A 72 2.36 -20.23 1.51
CA THR A 72 2.36 -20.21 0.03
C THR A 72 1.24 -19.34 -0.54
N GLN A 73 0.01 -19.45 -0.02
CA GLN A 73 -1.09 -18.59 -0.47
C GLN A 73 -0.85 -17.11 -0.18
N ILE A 74 -0.20 -16.80 0.94
CA ILE A 74 0.17 -15.42 1.30
C ILE A 74 1.22 -14.88 0.31
N GLN A 75 2.24 -15.67 -0.02
CA GLN A 75 3.26 -15.31 -1.01
C GLN A 75 2.66 -15.13 -2.41
N GLU A 76 1.78 -16.04 -2.84
CA GLU A 76 1.06 -15.93 -4.11
C GLU A 76 0.24 -14.63 -4.21
N LYS A 77 -0.30 -14.13 -3.08
CA LYS A 77 -1.01 -12.85 -3.03
C LYS A 77 -0.08 -11.66 -3.26
N SER A 78 1.04 -11.63 -2.55
CA SER A 78 2.07 -10.59 -2.72
C SER A 78 2.53 -10.56 -4.19
N GLN A 79 2.87 -11.72 -4.75
CA GLN A 79 3.31 -11.83 -6.14
C GLN A 79 2.23 -11.41 -7.15
N ALA A 80 0.96 -11.74 -6.89
CA ALA A 80 -0.13 -11.32 -7.75
C ALA A 80 -0.35 -9.80 -7.70
N ALA A 81 -0.29 -9.19 -6.52
CA ALA A 81 -0.34 -7.73 -6.36
C ALA A 81 0.84 -7.06 -7.08
N ARG A 82 2.05 -7.61 -6.95
CA ARG A 82 3.24 -7.13 -7.66
C ARG A 82 3.10 -7.21 -9.17
N SER A 83 2.50 -8.28 -9.68
CA SER A 83 2.22 -8.42 -11.12
C SER A 83 1.22 -7.35 -11.59
N ILE A 84 0.20 -7.03 -10.80
CA ILE A 84 -0.75 -5.94 -11.11
C ILE A 84 -0.01 -4.59 -11.13
N TYR A 85 0.87 -4.32 -10.16
CA TYR A 85 1.72 -3.14 -10.14
C TYR A 85 2.54 -2.98 -11.43
N GLU A 86 3.24 -4.04 -11.85
CA GLU A 86 4.08 -4.02 -13.05
C GLU A 86 3.24 -3.79 -14.32
N LEU A 87 2.08 -4.42 -14.42
CA LEU A 87 1.15 -4.24 -15.53
C LEU A 87 0.61 -2.81 -15.60
N ALA A 88 0.23 -2.23 -14.45
CA ALA A 88 -0.26 -0.85 -14.39
C ALA A 88 0.80 0.14 -14.88
N ASN A 89 2.04 0.00 -14.41
CA ASN A 89 3.16 0.87 -14.83
C ASN A 89 3.52 0.68 -16.31
N ALA A 90 3.54 -0.56 -16.80
CA ALA A 90 3.91 -0.84 -18.19
C ALA A 90 2.86 -0.39 -19.21
N LEU A 91 1.57 -0.42 -18.84
CA LEU A 91 0.47 -0.11 -19.73
C LEU A 91 0.04 1.37 -19.67
N ASP A 92 0.34 2.05 -18.56
CA ASP A 92 0.01 3.45 -18.29
C ASP A 92 -1.49 3.70 -18.59
N LYS A 93 -1.88 4.73 -19.34
CA LYS A 93 -3.28 5.06 -19.66
C LYS A 93 -4.11 3.91 -20.22
N ARG A 94 -3.49 2.88 -20.81
CA ARG A 94 -4.18 1.70 -21.35
C ARG A 94 -4.66 0.75 -20.25
N PHE A 95 -4.17 0.89 -19.03
CA PHE A 95 -4.63 0.13 -17.86
C PHE A 95 -5.97 0.65 -17.32
N ALA A 96 -6.35 1.89 -17.63
CA ALA A 96 -7.52 2.56 -17.07
C ALA A 96 -8.84 1.76 -17.08
N PRO A 97 -9.18 0.95 -18.11
CA PRO A 97 -10.40 0.14 -18.10
C PRO A 97 -10.47 -0.88 -16.96
N TYR A 98 -9.33 -1.31 -16.42
CA TYR A 98 -9.23 -2.34 -15.37
C TYR A 98 -9.02 -1.75 -13.98
N ALA A 99 -8.80 -0.43 -13.88
CA ALA A 99 -8.35 0.19 -12.66
C ALA A 99 -9.35 0.06 -11.50
N GLU A 100 -10.64 0.19 -11.78
CA GLU A 100 -11.69 0.04 -10.77
C GLU A 100 -11.72 -1.38 -10.19
N THR A 101 -11.72 -2.41 -11.03
CA THR A 101 -11.76 -3.81 -10.59
C THR A 101 -10.49 -4.19 -9.83
N CYS A 102 -9.31 -3.73 -10.29
CA CYS A 102 -8.05 -3.96 -9.59
C CYS A 102 -8.03 -3.24 -8.25
N ALA A 103 -8.47 -1.98 -8.19
CA ALA A 103 -8.55 -1.22 -6.94
C ALA A 103 -9.46 -1.90 -5.91
N GLN A 104 -10.64 -2.38 -6.34
CA GLN A 104 -11.56 -3.11 -5.47
C GLN A 104 -10.95 -4.41 -4.92
N ALA A 105 -10.14 -5.11 -5.71
CA ALA A 105 -9.47 -6.34 -5.28
C ALA A 105 -8.28 -6.06 -4.34
N LEU A 106 -7.52 -4.98 -4.57
CA LEU A 106 -6.34 -4.62 -3.79
C LEU A 106 -6.68 -3.94 -2.46
N LEU A 107 -7.77 -3.17 -2.39
CA LEU A 107 -8.09 -2.35 -1.22
C LEU A 107 -8.21 -3.14 0.10
N PRO A 108 -8.85 -4.33 0.15
CA PRO A 108 -8.87 -5.15 1.36
C PRO A 108 -7.48 -5.60 1.82
N LEU A 109 -6.53 -5.75 0.88
CA LEU A 109 -5.18 -6.22 1.18
C LEU A 109 -4.32 -5.19 1.90
N ILE A 110 -4.66 -3.89 1.82
CA ILE A 110 -3.96 -2.84 2.59
C ILE A 110 -4.06 -3.10 4.10
N THR A 111 -5.13 -3.75 4.55
CA THR A 111 -5.37 -4.10 5.98
C THR A 111 -5.16 -5.59 6.27
N PHE A 112 -4.43 -6.29 5.39
CA PHE A 112 -4.22 -7.72 5.50
C PHE A 112 -3.37 -8.08 6.71
N LYS A 113 -3.98 -8.78 7.68
CA LYS A 113 -3.41 -8.98 9.02
C LYS A 113 -2.21 -9.92 9.08
N TYR A 114 -2.02 -10.76 8.07
CA TYR A 114 -1.09 -11.89 8.16
C TYR A 114 0.27 -11.62 7.53
N SER A 115 0.44 -10.53 6.76
CA SER A 115 1.70 -10.22 6.10
C SER A 115 1.81 -8.72 5.82
N SER A 116 2.88 -8.10 6.31
CA SER A 116 3.23 -6.71 5.99
C SER A 116 3.63 -6.55 4.53
N GLU A 117 4.33 -7.53 3.96
CA GLU A 117 4.67 -7.59 2.53
C GLU A 117 3.43 -7.53 1.63
N VAL A 118 2.35 -8.25 1.98
CA VAL A 118 1.07 -8.15 1.23
C VAL A 118 0.48 -6.75 1.34
N ARG A 119 0.55 -6.11 2.52
CA ARG A 119 0.05 -4.73 2.71
C ARG A 119 0.88 -3.73 1.89
N SER A 120 2.21 -3.79 1.95
CA SER A 120 3.09 -2.88 1.22
C SER A 120 2.95 -3.03 -0.30
N THR A 121 3.04 -4.26 -0.81
CA THR A 121 2.96 -4.54 -2.26
C THR A 121 1.58 -4.21 -2.84
N SER A 122 0.50 -4.51 -2.14
CA SER A 122 -0.86 -4.16 -2.59
C SER A 122 -1.12 -2.65 -2.56
N THR A 123 -0.57 -1.94 -1.59
CA THR A 123 -0.69 -0.49 -1.47
C THR A 123 0.07 0.22 -2.60
N GLN A 124 1.30 -0.23 -2.91
CA GLN A 124 2.06 0.25 -4.08
C GLN A 124 1.34 -0.06 -5.40
N ALA A 125 0.80 -1.29 -5.55
CA ALA A 125 0.01 -1.66 -6.72
C ALA A 125 -1.21 -0.76 -6.90
N LEU A 126 -1.91 -0.44 -5.82
CA LEU A 126 -3.06 0.45 -5.84
C LEU A 126 -2.69 1.87 -6.29
N ALA A 127 -1.55 2.41 -5.84
CA ALA A 127 -1.05 3.70 -6.29
C ALA A 127 -0.72 3.70 -7.80
N SER A 128 -0.03 2.67 -8.30
CA SER A 128 0.25 2.53 -9.74
C SER A 128 -1.03 2.36 -10.58
N VAL A 129 -2.00 1.58 -10.10
CA VAL A 129 -3.30 1.42 -10.75
C VAL A 129 -4.04 2.75 -10.84
N PHE A 130 -4.04 3.52 -9.75
CA PHE A 130 -4.65 4.84 -9.71
C PHE A 130 -3.95 5.83 -10.64
N SER A 131 -2.61 5.87 -10.62
CA SER A 131 -1.78 6.73 -11.47
C SER A 131 -2.03 6.45 -12.96
N ALA A 132 -2.02 5.17 -13.36
CA ALA A 132 -2.30 4.75 -14.73
C ALA A 132 -3.71 5.18 -15.19
N ALA A 133 -4.69 5.13 -14.28
CA ALA A 133 -6.03 5.60 -14.58
C ALA A 133 -6.13 7.13 -14.67
N CYS A 134 -5.40 7.87 -13.82
CA CYS A 134 -5.24 9.32 -13.91
C CYS A 134 -4.63 9.74 -15.26
N SER A 135 -3.60 9.04 -15.76
CA SER A 135 -3.00 9.28 -17.08
C SER A 135 -4.00 9.22 -18.24
N SER A 136 -5.10 8.47 -18.10
CA SER A 136 -6.12 8.36 -19.17
C SER A 136 -7.03 9.58 -19.32
N ILE A 137 -7.14 10.40 -18.28
CA ILE A 137 -7.96 11.62 -18.27
C ILE A 137 -7.13 12.90 -18.29
N THR A 138 -5.80 12.79 -18.16
CA THR A 138 -4.88 13.90 -18.36
C THR A 138 -4.88 14.28 -19.85
N PRO A 139 -5.29 15.51 -20.23
CA PRO A 139 -5.38 15.91 -21.63
C PRO A 139 -4.01 15.83 -22.31
N SER A 140 -3.95 15.15 -23.46
CA SER A 140 -2.77 15.16 -24.32
C SER A 140 -2.81 16.38 -25.23
N PRO A 141 -1.69 17.09 -25.45
CA PRO A 141 -1.65 18.28 -26.30
C PRO A 141 -1.96 18.02 -27.79
N THR A 142 -2.10 16.76 -28.20
CA THR A 142 -2.21 16.35 -29.61
C THR A 142 -3.61 15.92 -30.05
N VAL A 143 -4.59 15.76 -29.14
CA VAL A 143 -5.92 15.23 -29.49
C VAL A 143 -7.03 16.22 -29.10
N PRO A 144 -7.83 16.71 -30.06
CA PRO A 144 -9.01 17.52 -29.77
C PRO A 144 -10.03 16.74 -28.93
N GLN A 145 -10.50 17.33 -27.82
CA GLN A 145 -11.52 16.72 -26.96
C GLN A 145 -12.92 16.89 -27.58
N ASP A 146 -13.57 15.76 -27.89
CA ASP A 146 -14.96 15.73 -28.35
C ASP A 146 -15.95 15.83 -27.18
N GLN A 147 -17.15 16.36 -27.42
CA GLN A 147 -18.19 16.51 -26.37
C GLN A 147 -18.60 15.17 -25.73
N LEU A 148 -18.61 14.06 -26.48
CA LEU A 148 -18.90 12.73 -25.94
C LEU A 148 -17.80 12.23 -24.97
N GLN A 149 -16.54 12.62 -25.21
CA GLN A 149 -15.41 12.30 -24.34
C GLN A 149 -15.53 13.02 -22.99
N SER A 150 -16.12 14.23 -22.96
CA SER A 150 -16.27 15.00 -21.72
C SER A 150 -17.16 14.31 -20.66
N GLN A 151 -18.22 13.61 -21.08
CA GLN A 151 -19.12 12.91 -20.15
C GLN A 151 -18.48 11.62 -19.60
N GLN A 152 -17.76 10.87 -20.43
CA GLN A 152 -17.01 9.69 -20.00
C GLN A 152 -15.85 10.06 -19.07
N GLN A 153 -15.12 11.14 -19.37
CA GLN A 153 -14.07 11.67 -18.49
C GLN A 153 -14.61 12.11 -17.13
N LYS A 154 -15.79 12.73 -17.08
CA LYS A 154 -16.43 13.12 -15.82
C LYS A 154 -16.80 11.90 -14.97
N ALA A 155 -17.37 10.86 -15.57
CA ALA A 155 -17.67 9.61 -14.86
C ALA A 155 -16.39 8.93 -14.36
N GLN A 156 -15.33 8.93 -15.17
CA GLN A 156 -14.03 8.37 -14.78
C GLN A 156 -13.40 9.16 -13.62
N ALA A 157 -13.44 10.49 -13.66
CA ALA A 157 -12.94 11.33 -12.57
C ALA A 157 -13.70 11.09 -11.25
N GLN A 158 -15.03 10.88 -11.30
CA GLN A 158 -15.81 10.52 -10.11
C GLN A 158 -15.40 9.18 -9.52
N LYS A 159 -15.12 8.18 -10.37
CA LYS A 159 -14.59 6.89 -9.90
C LYS A 159 -13.22 7.04 -9.26
N LEU A 160 -12.32 7.78 -9.89
CA LEU A 160 -10.99 8.07 -9.34
C LEU A 160 -11.09 8.83 -8.02
N GLN A 161 -12.00 9.79 -7.90
CA GLN A 161 -12.27 10.47 -6.63
C GLN A 161 -12.62 9.48 -5.52
N SER A 162 -13.49 8.50 -5.79
CA SER A 162 -13.86 7.49 -4.80
C SER A 162 -12.67 6.59 -4.42
N ILE A 163 -11.87 6.18 -5.41
CA ILE A 163 -10.66 5.38 -5.18
C ILE A 163 -9.67 6.18 -4.32
N LEU A 164 -9.40 7.45 -4.64
CA LEU A 164 -8.51 8.32 -3.88
C LEU A 164 -8.96 8.43 -2.42
N SER A 165 -10.22 8.80 -2.18
CA SER A 165 -10.75 9.01 -0.83
C SER A 165 -10.66 7.73 0.02
N ILE A 166 -11.09 6.58 -0.53
CA ILE A 166 -11.09 5.32 0.22
C ILE A 166 -9.67 4.83 0.46
N SER A 167 -8.80 4.88 -0.56
CA SER A 167 -7.41 4.41 -0.47
C SER A 167 -6.62 5.24 0.53
N ALA A 168 -6.65 6.57 0.39
CA ALA A 168 -5.98 7.47 1.30
C ALA A 168 -6.44 7.24 2.75
N ARG A 169 -7.75 7.23 3.00
CA ARG A 169 -8.28 6.96 4.35
C ARG A 169 -7.83 5.61 4.89
N THR A 170 -7.79 4.58 4.07
CA THR A 170 -7.38 3.23 4.49
C THR A 170 -5.89 3.22 4.87
N ILE A 171 -5.03 3.80 4.04
CA ILE A 171 -3.58 3.86 4.28
C ILE A 171 -3.26 4.67 5.54
N ILE A 172 -3.87 5.86 5.71
CA ILE A 172 -3.63 6.68 6.91
C ILE A 172 -4.11 5.98 8.20
N LEU A 173 -5.17 5.18 8.13
CA LEU A 173 -5.62 4.40 9.29
C LEU A 173 -4.75 3.19 9.57
N GLU A 174 -4.00 2.69 8.59
CA GLU A 174 -3.12 1.54 8.74
C GLU A 174 -1.71 1.92 9.19
N LEU A 175 -1.16 3.03 8.69
CA LEU A 175 0.19 3.52 9.03
C LEU A 175 0.53 3.48 10.54
N PRO A 176 -0.35 3.93 11.47
CA PRO A 176 -0.05 3.90 12.91
C PRO A 176 -0.07 2.50 13.54
N LYS A 177 -0.55 1.48 12.83
CA LYS A 177 -0.64 0.10 13.30
C LYS A 177 0.55 -0.75 12.89
N GLU A 178 1.31 -0.29 11.91
CA GLU A 178 2.52 -0.96 11.47
C GLU A 178 3.56 -0.98 12.58
N ASP A 179 4.41 -2.01 12.55
CA ASP A 179 5.52 -2.11 13.48
C ASP A 179 6.48 -0.93 13.24
N ALA A 180 6.90 -0.27 14.32
CA ALA A 180 7.84 0.83 14.25
C ALA A 180 9.22 0.37 13.73
N GLU A 181 9.54 -0.91 13.87
CA GLU A 181 10.75 -1.52 13.34
C GLU A 181 10.62 -1.93 11.86
N ASP A 182 9.41 -2.08 11.33
CA ASP A 182 9.14 -2.38 9.91
C ASP A 182 9.13 -1.06 9.09
N THR A 183 10.32 -0.50 8.94
CA THR A 183 10.55 0.76 8.21
C THR A 183 10.25 0.62 6.72
N GLU A 184 10.40 -0.57 6.15
CA GLU A 184 10.12 -0.84 4.73
C GLU A 184 8.62 -0.75 4.44
N THR A 185 7.77 -1.40 5.24
CA THR A 185 6.32 -1.37 5.05
C THR A 185 5.76 0.01 5.31
N THR A 186 6.17 0.66 6.41
CA THR A 186 5.73 2.03 6.73
C THR A 186 6.12 3.03 5.64
N PHE A 187 7.35 2.94 5.12
CA PHE A 187 7.78 3.73 3.97
C PHE A 187 6.94 3.45 2.74
N ALA A 188 6.76 2.18 2.36
CA ALA A 188 6.00 1.80 1.17
C ALA A 188 4.54 2.31 1.20
N LEU A 189 3.90 2.29 2.39
CA LEU A 189 2.56 2.84 2.57
C LEU A 189 2.53 4.37 2.40
N ALA A 190 3.48 5.09 3.01
CA ALA A 190 3.56 6.54 2.89
C ALA A 190 3.95 7.01 1.48
N ASP A 191 4.86 6.31 0.82
CA ASP A 191 5.29 6.58 -0.55
C ASP A 191 4.12 6.43 -1.52
N ALA A 192 3.42 5.30 -1.46
CA ALA A 192 2.21 5.07 -2.24
C ALA A 192 1.11 6.11 -1.97
N LEU A 193 0.97 6.58 -0.73
CA LEU A 193 0.05 7.66 -0.39
C LEU A 193 0.46 8.99 -1.06
N SER A 194 1.75 9.31 -1.06
CA SER A 194 2.31 10.47 -1.76
C SER A 194 2.00 10.38 -3.27
N ASP A 195 2.22 9.21 -3.86
CA ASP A 195 1.94 8.93 -5.28
C ASP A 195 0.46 9.11 -5.63
N LEU A 196 -0.47 8.65 -4.79
CA LEU A 196 -1.90 8.88 -4.97
C LEU A 196 -2.21 10.38 -5.04
N PHE A 197 -1.69 11.18 -4.11
CA PHE A 197 -1.92 12.62 -4.11
C PHE A 197 -1.20 13.35 -5.25
N TYR A 198 0.00 12.91 -5.62
CA TYR A 198 0.75 13.46 -6.74
C TYR A 198 0.02 13.22 -8.07
N ALA A 199 -0.47 12.00 -8.31
CA ALA A 199 -1.22 11.65 -9.51
C ALA A 199 -2.50 12.50 -9.62
N ALA A 200 -3.25 12.65 -8.52
CA ALA A 200 -4.43 13.51 -8.47
C ALA A 200 -4.09 14.98 -8.72
N HIS A 201 -3.00 15.47 -8.11
CA HIS A 201 -2.53 16.84 -8.32
C HIS A 201 -2.14 17.11 -9.77
N THR A 202 -1.47 16.16 -10.43
CA THR A 202 -1.06 16.26 -11.83
C THR A 202 -2.26 16.38 -12.77
N VAL A 203 -3.32 15.60 -12.53
CA VAL A 203 -4.58 15.72 -13.28
C VAL A 203 -5.19 17.11 -13.10
N ASN A 204 -5.25 17.60 -11.85
CA ASN A 204 -5.81 18.91 -11.56
C ASN A 204 -5.05 20.04 -12.26
N LEU A 205 -3.72 20.01 -12.23
CA LEU A 205 -2.87 20.98 -12.93
C LEU A 205 -3.14 20.98 -14.44
N ALA A 206 -3.25 19.81 -15.06
CA ALA A 206 -3.50 19.70 -16.49
C ALA A 206 -4.89 20.23 -16.90
N GLN A 207 -5.86 20.22 -15.99
CA GLN A 207 -7.22 20.67 -16.23
C GLN A 207 -7.47 22.15 -15.89
N GLN A 208 -6.56 22.85 -15.20
CA GLN A 208 -6.71 24.28 -14.84
C GLN A 208 -6.97 25.19 -16.06
N SER A 209 -6.51 24.79 -17.24
CA SER A 209 -6.69 25.53 -18.50
C SER A 209 -8.04 25.25 -19.19
N SER A 210 -8.85 24.32 -18.67
CA SER A 210 -10.10 23.86 -19.29
C SER A 210 -11.33 24.32 -18.50
N SER A 211 -12.35 24.84 -19.18
CA SER A 211 -13.57 25.40 -18.55
C SER A 211 -14.47 24.36 -17.86
N ASN A 212 -14.16 23.06 -18.00
CA ASN A 212 -14.89 21.93 -17.42
C ASN A 212 -13.94 21.11 -16.52
N SER A 213 -13.52 21.68 -15.37
CA SER A 213 -12.58 20.99 -14.49
C SER A 213 -13.25 19.76 -13.84
N ASN A 214 -12.75 18.58 -14.18
CA ASN A 214 -13.08 17.32 -13.54
C ASN A 214 -12.01 17.03 -12.47
N THR A 215 -12.02 17.84 -11.42
CA THR A 215 -11.00 17.77 -10.38
C THR A 215 -11.09 16.47 -9.59
N ILE A 216 -9.93 15.92 -9.27
CA ILE A 216 -9.77 14.80 -8.35
C ILE A 216 -9.07 15.35 -7.10
N ALA A 217 -9.84 15.58 -6.05
CA ALA A 217 -9.34 16.12 -4.80
C ALA A 217 -10.22 15.65 -3.64
N LEU A 218 -9.62 15.36 -2.49
CA LEU A 218 -10.37 15.09 -1.26
C LEU A 218 -11.35 16.24 -0.97
N SER A 219 -12.48 15.92 -0.34
CA SER A 219 -13.32 17.00 0.19
C SER A 219 -12.55 17.81 1.25
N PRO A 220 -12.90 19.08 1.50
CA PRO A 220 -12.18 19.90 2.49
C PRO A 220 -12.14 19.27 3.89
N GLN A 221 -13.21 18.57 4.28
CA GLN A 221 -13.30 17.87 5.56
C GLN A 221 -12.37 16.64 5.62
N GLU A 222 -12.36 15.83 4.55
CA GLU A 222 -11.43 14.69 4.43
C GLU A 222 -9.98 15.17 4.40
N GLY A 223 -9.69 16.21 3.60
CA GLY A 223 -8.36 16.82 3.49
C GLY A 223 -7.85 17.30 4.84
N HIS A 224 -8.67 18.04 5.61
CA HIS A 224 -8.31 18.47 6.96
C HIS A 224 -8.03 17.28 7.89
N THR A 225 -8.89 16.26 7.86
CA THR A 225 -8.75 15.08 8.72
C THR A 225 -7.46 14.32 8.41
N ILE A 226 -7.20 14.06 7.14
CA ILE A 226 -6.01 13.35 6.67
C ILE A 226 -4.74 14.16 6.99
N VAL A 227 -4.72 15.47 6.70
CA VAL A 227 -3.58 16.33 7.04
C VAL A 227 -3.33 16.32 8.54
N SER A 228 -4.36 16.42 9.38
CA SER A 228 -4.19 16.35 10.83
C SER A 228 -3.55 15.04 11.28
N GLN A 229 -3.93 13.91 10.69
CA GLN A 229 -3.35 12.59 11.01
C GLN A 229 -1.91 12.48 10.51
N LEU A 230 -1.61 12.97 9.30
CA LEU A 230 -0.25 13.03 8.77
C LEU A 230 0.66 13.92 9.63
N MET A 231 0.17 15.05 10.14
CA MET A 231 0.93 15.90 11.06
C MET A 231 1.27 15.19 12.38
N THR A 232 0.39 14.33 12.89
CA THR A 232 0.70 13.48 14.05
C THR A 232 1.82 12.49 13.72
N LEU A 233 1.75 11.81 12.58
CA LEU A 233 2.80 10.88 12.12
C LEU A 233 4.14 11.59 11.89
N LEU A 234 4.13 12.78 11.29
CA LEU A 234 5.32 13.61 11.10
C LEU A 234 5.98 13.96 12.42
N ASN A 235 5.21 14.35 13.44
CA ASN A 235 5.77 14.65 14.77
C ASN A 235 6.42 13.41 15.40
N LEU A 236 5.77 12.24 15.33
CA LEU A 236 6.33 10.99 15.84
C LEU A 236 7.65 10.63 15.12
N CYS A 237 7.68 10.76 13.79
CA CYS A 237 8.87 10.52 12.97
C CYS A 237 10.02 11.48 13.34
N LEU A 238 9.71 12.77 13.57
CA LEU A 238 10.71 13.76 14.01
C LEU A 238 11.23 13.48 15.43
N GLU A 239 10.38 13.03 16.35
CA GLU A 239 10.78 12.62 17.70
C GLU A 239 11.71 11.41 17.68
N GLN A 240 11.39 10.39 16.87
CA GLN A 240 12.24 9.22 16.65
C GLN A 240 13.58 9.60 16.04
N ARG A 241 13.59 10.43 14.98
CA ARG A 241 14.82 10.95 14.37
C ARG A 241 15.68 11.70 15.39
N ALA A 242 15.08 12.53 16.23
CA ALA A 242 15.80 13.25 17.27
C ALA A 242 16.39 12.31 18.33
N ALA A 243 15.76 11.17 18.61
CA ALA A 243 16.32 10.15 19.48
C ALA A 243 17.57 9.52 18.85
N TYR A 244 17.50 9.05 17.59
CA TYR A 244 18.66 8.50 16.89
C TYR A 244 19.85 9.46 16.82
N ILE A 245 19.60 10.76 16.57
CA ILE A 245 20.67 11.78 16.57
C ILE A 245 21.28 11.94 17.96
N ARG A 246 20.48 11.93 19.04
CA ARG A 246 21.02 12.01 20.41
C ARG A 246 21.89 10.80 20.73
N ASP A 247 21.44 9.61 20.35
CA ASP A 247 22.17 8.37 20.61
C ASP A 247 23.50 8.35 19.85
N ALA A 248 23.48 8.76 18.57
CA ALA A 248 24.69 8.91 17.74
C ALA A 248 25.71 9.92 18.31
N VAL A 249 25.25 10.99 18.97
CA VAL A 249 26.13 12.01 19.56
C VAL A 249 26.67 11.60 20.93
N GLN A 250 25.91 10.81 21.70
CA GLN A 250 26.25 10.47 23.09
C GLN A 250 27.10 9.21 23.23
N GLN A 251 27.06 8.30 22.27
CA GLN A 251 27.77 7.02 22.33
C GLN A 251 29.12 7.09 21.62
N GLN A 252 30.17 6.53 22.25
CA GLN A 252 31.31 5.98 21.48
C GLN A 252 30.83 4.66 20.87
N ALA A 253 29.93 4.79 19.89
CA ALA A 253 29.36 3.66 19.16
C ALA A 253 30.50 2.92 18.47
N ASP A 254 30.42 1.59 18.50
CA ASP A 254 31.28 0.81 17.61
C ASP A 254 30.82 0.98 16.15
N PRO A 255 31.65 0.57 15.16
CA PRO A 255 31.31 0.79 13.75
C PRO A 255 29.98 0.16 13.31
N ASP A 256 29.53 -0.91 13.99
CA ASP A 256 28.30 -1.60 13.64
C ASP A 256 27.08 -0.83 14.16
N GLU A 257 27.16 -0.28 15.38
CA GLU A 257 26.15 0.61 15.95
C GLU A 257 26.02 1.93 15.16
N GLU A 258 27.14 2.51 14.72
CA GLU A 258 27.13 3.71 13.87
C GLU A 258 26.43 3.46 12.53
N ALA A 259 26.75 2.33 11.88
CA ALA A 259 26.10 1.93 10.62
C ALA A 259 24.60 1.66 10.79
N PHE A 260 24.19 1.06 11.91
CA PHE A 260 22.77 0.87 12.22
C PHE A 260 22.03 2.21 12.37
N LEU A 261 22.59 3.15 13.13
CA LEU A 261 22.00 4.47 13.35
C LEU A 261 21.92 5.27 12.04
N GLU A 262 22.94 5.20 11.18
CA GLU A 262 22.91 5.85 9.87
C GLU A 262 21.77 5.30 8.99
N ASN A 263 21.62 3.98 8.91
CA ASN A 263 20.52 3.35 8.16
C ASN A 263 19.14 3.71 8.71
N ALA A 264 18.99 3.77 10.04
CA ALA A 264 17.75 4.19 10.67
C ALA A 264 17.42 5.66 10.34
N LEU A 265 18.42 6.55 10.34
CA LEU A 265 18.26 7.96 9.97
C LEU A 265 17.89 8.14 8.50
N LEU A 266 18.45 7.34 7.59
CA LEU A 266 18.11 7.35 6.17
C LEU A 266 16.66 6.88 5.96
N SER A 267 16.29 5.73 6.53
CA SER A 267 14.93 5.18 6.43
C SER A 267 13.88 6.18 6.96
N THR A 268 14.18 6.83 8.08
CA THR A 268 13.31 7.86 8.67
C THR A 268 13.20 9.09 7.77
N GLN A 269 14.27 9.47 7.06
CA GLN A 269 14.26 10.60 6.13
C GLN A 269 13.34 10.35 4.93
N ASP A 270 13.38 9.15 4.36
CA ASP A 270 12.56 8.76 3.22
C ASP A 270 11.08 8.74 3.61
N TYR A 271 10.76 8.15 4.77
CA TYR A 271 9.41 8.17 5.35
C TYR A 271 8.90 9.60 5.59
N LEU A 272 9.73 10.47 6.19
CA LEU A 272 9.38 11.87 6.42
C LEU A 272 9.07 12.61 5.12
N THR A 273 9.86 12.37 4.07
CA THR A 273 9.71 13.02 2.77
C THR A 273 8.36 12.66 2.14
N ALA A 274 8.00 11.38 2.12
CA ALA A 274 6.72 10.92 1.60
C ALA A 274 5.51 11.53 2.34
N LEU A 275 5.58 11.64 3.66
CA LEU A 275 4.53 12.27 4.48
C LEU A 275 4.41 13.78 4.19
N VAL A 276 5.53 14.50 4.08
CA VAL A 276 5.54 15.94 3.77
C VAL A 276 4.98 16.20 2.37
N ASP A 277 5.37 15.40 1.39
CA ASP A 277 4.88 15.51 0.02
C ASP A 277 3.38 15.27 -0.05
N SER A 278 2.88 14.25 0.64
CA SER A 278 1.44 13.98 0.79
C SER A 278 0.68 15.22 1.29
N VAL A 279 1.15 15.85 2.38
CA VAL A 279 0.56 17.09 2.90
C VAL A 279 0.63 18.21 1.86
N GLY A 280 1.79 18.38 1.21
CA GLY A 280 2.01 19.39 0.19
C GLY A 280 1.04 19.27 -0.98
N TYR A 281 0.82 18.08 -1.51
CA TYR A 281 -0.12 17.85 -2.61
C TYR A 281 -1.57 18.05 -2.19
N ILE A 282 -1.97 17.61 -0.99
CA ILE A 282 -3.31 17.91 -0.46
C ILE A 282 -3.52 19.42 -0.41
N LEU A 283 -2.62 20.18 0.22
CA LEU A 283 -2.75 21.63 0.35
C LEU A 283 -2.78 22.36 -0.99
N LYS A 284 -2.00 21.90 -1.98
CA LYS A 284 -2.02 22.45 -3.34
C LYS A 284 -3.34 22.15 -4.07
N SER A 285 -4.00 21.02 -3.78
CA SER A 285 -5.27 20.62 -4.39
C SER A 285 -6.50 21.36 -3.85
N GLN A 286 -6.39 22.00 -2.67
CA GLN A 286 -7.49 22.70 -1.99
C GLN A 286 -7.51 24.22 -2.26
N LYS A 287 -6.62 24.72 -3.13
CA LYS A 287 -6.57 26.13 -3.55
C LYS A 287 -7.50 26.40 -4.72
#